data_AF-A0A4Q5S365-F1
#
_entry.id   AF-A0A4Q5S365-F1
#
_cell.length_a   1.000
_cell.length_b   1.000
_cell.length_c   1.000
_cell.angle_alpha   90.00
_cell.angle_beta   90.00
_cell.angle_gamma   90.00
#
_symmetry.space_group_name_H-M   'P 1'
#
loop_
_entity.id
_entity.type
_entity.pdbx_description
1 polymer ?
#
loop_
_entity_poly.entity_id
_entity_poly.type
_entity_poly.pdbx_seq_one_letter_code
_entity_poly.pdbx_strand_id
1 'polypeptide(L)'
;MEQVFTILYEDSTPARKRISFYNTLAANSGLQIRWLQKSDVTNGYEQLQSGEADAILISGAEDFQELKSKGFTVVISQQHERRLVALFAPSIKPAYFGKQYSSTYPLIIAADFEWQSQMAANFLAAALPIRTANYQFTGIGDGHSFDERLAALIDGRVDIAILTLSDLNLSDSTIAKRLKYMVLPLFECPPNIYQATTGLVLKDSDAAFTRTVKSACDPISVENYLEEASMLNSQAPYSAGVFHMNLNSSPFTYLARPEQEDNYELWKMDAVLPAGKKLFSSTDYMKDFFRYEYLDVDSVPDKPVSFIASHKSVHNDALSIGLGGRRVWAAGSKTWFELAKKGIWVEGSSDGLGLETLTRTWAGNFLSIEKDAIEILTNVESANHWSTDGWSATGTYKLIASITPEIIEGLEDAEIVFWTSYQQYQACRGFIKPGVIAASPAGKTSALLRRDNEEHLVVFPSIKAFNWYRSNVYQR
;
A
#
# COMPACT_ATOMS: atom_id res chain seq x y z
N MET A 1 35.84 -16.14 26.90
CA MET A 1 34.54 -16.84 26.94
C MET A 1 33.79 -16.40 25.71
N GLU A 2 33.34 -17.33 24.87
CA GLU A 2 32.46 -16.99 23.75
C GLU A 2 31.14 -16.46 24.33
N GLN A 3 30.72 -15.30 23.87
CA GLN A 3 29.49 -14.67 24.35
C GLN A 3 28.31 -15.28 23.59
N VAL A 4 27.37 -15.88 24.34
CA VAL A 4 26.14 -16.46 23.80
C VAL A 4 25.02 -15.45 24.00
N PHE A 5 24.36 -15.07 22.91
CA PHE A 5 23.21 -14.17 22.91
C PHE A 5 21.91 -14.95 22.86
N THR A 6 21.02 -14.75 23.83
CA THR A 6 19.70 -15.38 23.88
C THR A 6 18.67 -14.47 23.22
N ILE A 7 18.04 -14.93 22.15
CA ILE A 7 17.02 -14.19 21.40
C ILE A 7 15.67 -14.88 21.53
N LEU A 8 14.67 -14.12 21.99
CA LEU A 8 13.27 -14.57 22.03
C LEU A 8 12.65 -14.51 20.64
N TYR A 9 11.81 -15.47 20.29
CA TYR A 9 11.02 -15.42 19.05
C TYR A 9 9.62 -16.01 19.25
N GLU A 10 8.66 -15.51 18.47
CA GLU A 10 7.33 -16.10 18.34
C GLU A 10 7.40 -17.32 17.41
N ASP A 11 6.80 -18.44 17.79
CA ASP A 11 6.88 -19.66 16.99
C ASP A 11 5.90 -19.67 15.82
N SER A 12 6.30 -18.97 14.74
CA SER A 12 5.57 -18.93 13.48
C SER A 12 6.47 -19.24 12.29
N THR A 13 5.86 -19.73 11.21
CA THR A 13 6.58 -20.03 9.97
C THR A 13 7.40 -18.83 9.47
N PRO A 14 6.87 -17.59 9.39
CA PRO A 14 7.66 -16.43 9.00
C PRO A 14 8.81 -16.13 9.96
N ALA A 15 8.59 -16.23 11.29
CA ALA A 15 9.64 -16.00 12.28
C ALA A 15 10.81 -16.99 12.12
N ARG A 16 10.50 -18.29 11.96
CA ARG A 16 11.52 -19.33 11.69
C ARG A 16 12.33 -19.06 10.43
N LYS A 17 11.74 -18.46 9.39
CA LYS A 17 12.48 -18.04 8.19
C LYS A 17 13.37 -16.84 8.48
N ARG A 18 12.89 -15.85 9.24
CA ARG A 18 13.69 -14.67 9.65
C ARG A 18 14.87 -15.04 10.57
N ILE A 19 14.75 -16.10 11.37
CA ILE A 19 15.86 -16.66 12.17
C ILE A 19 17.07 -17.01 11.29
N SER A 20 16.85 -17.51 10.07
CA SER A 20 17.94 -17.92 9.17
C SER A 20 18.88 -16.76 8.79
N PHE A 21 18.36 -15.53 8.71
CA PHE A 21 19.15 -14.32 8.50
C PHE A 21 20.18 -14.14 9.62
N TYR A 22 19.73 -14.17 10.88
CA TYR A 22 20.60 -13.98 12.04
C TYR A 22 21.54 -15.15 12.29
N ASN A 23 21.13 -16.39 11.98
CA ASN A 23 22.03 -17.54 12.03
C ASN A 23 23.18 -17.41 11.03
N THR A 24 22.89 -16.90 9.83
CA THR A 24 23.91 -16.63 8.80
C THR A 24 24.85 -15.52 9.24
N LEU A 25 24.30 -14.43 9.79
CA LEU A 25 25.09 -13.34 10.35
C LEU A 25 26.03 -13.84 11.46
N ALA A 26 25.48 -14.62 12.40
CA ALA A 26 26.21 -15.16 13.53
C ALA A 26 27.37 -16.07 13.10
N ALA A 27 27.13 -16.96 12.13
CA ALA A 27 28.16 -17.82 11.56
C ALA A 27 29.30 -17.00 10.93
N ASN A 28 28.98 -15.91 10.24
CA ASN A 28 29.96 -15.06 9.57
C ASN A 28 30.76 -14.18 10.55
N SER A 29 30.18 -13.82 11.70
CA SER A 29 30.80 -12.92 12.68
C SER A 29 31.38 -13.63 13.91
N GLY A 30 31.24 -14.96 13.99
CA GLY A 30 31.63 -15.73 15.18
C GLY A 30 30.75 -15.49 16.41
N LEU A 31 29.53 -14.98 16.22
CA LEU A 31 28.56 -14.84 17.32
C LEU A 31 27.91 -16.20 17.59
N GLN A 32 27.58 -16.46 18.86
CA GLN A 32 26.72 -17.57 19.21
C GLN A 32 25.34 -17.05 19.58
N ILE A 33 24.32 -17.55 18.90
CA ILE A 33 22.92 -17.21 19.17
C ILE A 33 22.21 -18.45 19.71
N ARG A 34 21.53 -18.27 20.84
CA ARG A 34 20.59 -19.22 21.42
C ARG A 34 19.18 -18.70 21.19
N TRP A 35 18.37 -19.45 20.46
CA TRP A 35 16.96 -19.12 20.27
C TRP A 35 16.12 -19.68 21.41
N LEU A 36 15.22 -18.87 21.96
CA LEU A 36 14.25 -19.27 22.96
C LEU A 36 12.85 -18.87 22.48
N GLN A 37 11.94 -19.84 22.41
CA GLN A 37 10.56 -19.56 22.06
C GLN A 37 9.92 -18.72 23.17
N LYS A 38 9.24 -17.64 22.78
CA LYS A 38 8.44 -16.81 23.69
C LYS A 38 7.33 -17.67 24.28
N SER A 39 7.21 -17.67 25.61
CA SER A 39 6.10 -18.37 26.28
C SER A 39 4.83 -17.52 26.19
N ASP A 40 3.68 -18.16 26.00
CA ASP A 40 2.37 -17.51 26.06
C ASP A 40 2.05 -16.95 27.46
N VAL A 41 2.77 -17.41 28.48
CA VAL A 41 2.55 -17.07 29.89
C VAL A 41 3.33 -15.83 30.33
N THR A 42 4.47 -15.53 29.70
CA THR A 42 5.33 -14.41 30.09
C THR A 42 5.42 -13.37 28.97
N ASN A 43 5.21 -12.10 29.31
CA ASN A 43 5.43 -11.02 28.35
C ASN A 43 6.92 -11.00 27.98
N GLY A 44 7.24 -11.16 26.69
CA GLY A 44 8.63 -11.19 26.22
C GLY A 44 9.45 -9.96 26.64
N TYR A 45 8.79 -8.81 26.87
CA TYR A 45 9.44 -7.62 27.40
C TYR A 45 9.89 -7.76 28.86
N GLU A 46 9.17 -8.53 29.69
CA GLU A 46 9.57 -8.83 31.06
C GLU A 46 10.83 -9.70 31.09
N GLN A 47 10.90 -10.69 30.19
CA GLN A 47 12.09 -11.54 30.04
C GLN A 47 13.31 -10.76 29.54
N LEU A 48 13.09 -9.81 28.62
CA LEU A 48 14.13 -8.87 28.19
C LEU A 48 14.55 -7.92 29.34
N GLN A 49 13.61 -7.51 30.21
CA GLN A 49 13.90 -6.68 31.38
C GLN A 49 14.65 -7.42 32.48
N SER A 50 14.30 -8.68 32.74
CA SER A 50 14.93 -9.53 33.76
C SER A 50 16.33 -10.00 33.37
N GLY A 51 16.67 -9.93 32.08
CA GLY A 51 17.95 -10.43 31.54
C GLY A 51 17.93 -11.92 31.22
N GLU A 52 16.75 -12.54 31.17
CA GLU A 52 16.60 -13.91 30.66
C GLU A 52 16.88 -14.01 29.15
N ALA A 53 16.71 -12.90 28.43
CA ALA A 53 17.05 -12.76 27.04
C ALA A 53 17.77 -11.43 26.77
N ASP A 54 18.59 -11.43 25.72
CA ASP A 54 19.34 -10.27 25.25
C ASP A 54 18.58 -9.49 24.18
N ALA A 55 17.69 -10.17 23.44
CA ALA A 55 16.91 -9.59 22.36
C ALA A 55 15.56 -10.27 22.15
N ILE A 56 14.66 -9.61 21.44
CA ILE A 56 13.43 -10.18 20.90
C ILE A 56 13.44 -10.00 19.38
N LEU A 57 13.18 -11.08 18.64
CA LEU A 57 12.93 -11.02 17.21
C LEU A 57 11.58 -10.35 16.95
N ILE A 58 11.58 -9.29 16.14
CA ILE A 58 10.37 -8.57 15.76
C ILE A 58 9.39 -9.50 15.03
N SER A 59 8.17 -9.60 15.57
CA SER A 59 7.06 -10.31 14.91
C SER A 59 6.26 -9.39 13.99
N GLY A 60 6.11 -8.11 14.37
CA GLY A 60 5.29 -7.11 13.71
C GLY A 60 4.12 -6.63 14.59
N ALA A 61 3.83 -7.34 15.68
CA ALA A 61 2.77 -7.02 16.64
C ALA A 61 3.25 -6.10 17.78
N GLU A 62 4.50 -5.64 17.75
CA GLU A 62 5.04 -4.76 18.78
C GLU A 62 4.41 -3.35 18.74
N ASP A 63 4.14 -2.79 19.91
CA ASP A 63 3.69 -1.40 20.06
C ASP A 63 4.89 -0.44 20.14
N PHE A 64 4.94 0.52 19.21
CA PHE A 64 6.02 1.49 19.12
C PHE A 64 6.19 2.34 20.39
N GLN A 65 5.08 2.82 20.97
CA GLN A 65 5.11 3.70 22.13
C GLN A 65 5.48 2.93 23.39
N GLU A 66 5.01 1.69 23.54
CA GLU A 66 5.42 0.81 24.63
C GLU A 66 6.93 0.57 24.59
N LEU A 67 7.49 0.16 23.45
CA LEU A 67 8.91 -0.09 23.30
C LEU A 67 9.76 1.13 23.67
N LYS A 68 9.35 2.31 23.19
CA LYS A 68 10.00 3.57 23.50
C LYS A 68 9.91 3.92 24.99
N SER A 69 8.73 3.79 25.59
CA SER A 69 8.49 4.11 27.01
C SER A 69 9.33 3.22 27.95
N LYS A 70 9.62 2.00 27.53
CA LYS A 70 10.46 1.04 28.27
C LYS A 70 11.96 1.21 28.00
N GLY A 71 12.34 2.17 27.16
CA GLY A 71 13.74 2.44 26.82
C GLY A 71 14.39 1.35 25.95
N PHE A 72 13.60 0.57 25.22
CA PHE A 72 14.17 -0.44 24.33
C PHE A 72 14.70 0.19 23.04
N THR A 73 15.81 -0.36 22.54
CA THR A 73 16.37 -0.02 21.24
C THR A 73 15.87 -1.00 20.20
N VAL A 74 15.38 -0.51 19.07
CA VAL A 74 14.98 -1.33 17.94
C VAL A 74 16.03 -1.22 16.84
N VAL A 75 16.50 -2.37 16.35
CA VAL A 75 17.45 -2.47 15.23
C VAL A 75 16.75 -3.15 14.07
N ILE A 76 16.51 -2.41 13.00
CA ILE A 76 15.91 -2.92 11.77
C ILE A 76 17.00 -3.44 10.84
N SER A 77 16.94 -4.72 10.51
CA SER A 77 17.87 -5.36 9.58
C SER A 77 17.37 -5.25 8.14
N GLN A 78 16.08 -5.49 7.91
CA GLN A 78 15.48 -5.45 6.57
C GLN A 78 13.98 -5.21 6.64
N GLN A 79 13.46 -4.31 5.80
CA GLN A 79 12.05 -4.16 5.49
C GLN A 79 11.71 -4.90 4.19
N HIS A 80 10.59 -5.62 4.22
CA HIS A 80 10.08 -6.41 3.11
C HIS A 80 8.88 -5.71 2.46
N GLU A 81 8.13 -6.42 1.59
CA GLU A 81 6.88 -5.88 1.06
C GLU A 81 5.86 -5.71 2.19
N ARG A 82 5.48 -4.45 2.44
CA ARG A 82 4.69 -4.07 3.62
C ARG A 82 3.19 -4.03 3.40
N ARG A 83 2.72 -4.21 2.16
CA ARG A 83 1.28 -4.31 1.90
C ARG A 83 0.66 -5.45 2.69
N LEU A 84 -0.53 -5.17 3.21
CA LEU A 84 -1.38 -6.15 3.86
C LEU A 84 -2.19 -6.90 2.82
N VAL A 85 -2.64 -8.10 3.17
CA VAL A 85 -3.46 -8.97 2.33
C VAL A 85 -4.64 -9.43 3.16
N ALA A 86 -5.85 -9.15 2.67
CA ALA A 86 -7.05 -9.79 3.14
C ALA A 86 -7.18 -11.15 2.46
N LEU A 87 -7.04 -12.24 3.21
CA LEU A 87 -7.36 -13.59 2.77
C LEU A 87 -8.79 -13.94 3.18
N PHE A 88 -9.54 -14.58 2.30
CA PHE A 88 -10.95 -14.94 2.53
C PHE A 88 -11.08 -16.43 2.81
N ALA A 89 -11.92 -16.79 3.80
CA ALA A 89 -12.18 -18.17 4.15
C ALA A 89 -12.75 -18.96 2.95
N PRO A 90 -12.45 -20.27 2.81
CA PRO A 90 -13.00 -21.10 1.72
C PRO A 90 -14.53 -21.14 1.69
N SER A 91 -15.17 -20.95 2.85
CA SER A 91 -16.63 -20.86 3.00
C SER A 91 -17.21 -19.64 2.29
N ILE A 92 -16.44 -18.57 2.09
CA ILE A 92 -16.88 -17.36 1.40
C ILE A 92 -16.76 -17.56 -0.11
N LYS A 93 -17.83 -18.08 -0.71
CA LYS A 93 -17.97 -18.12 -2.17
C LYS A 93 -18.25 -16.71 -2.71
N PRO A 94 -17.60 -16.29 -3.80
CA PRO A 94 -17.91 -15.03 -4.47
C PRO A 94 -19.38 -14.86 -4.87
N ALA A 95 -20.08 -15.97 -5.14
CA ALA A 95 -21.51 -15.96 -5.40
C ALA A 95 -22.38 -15.51 -4.21
N TYR A 96 -21.86 -15.57 -2.97
CA TYR A 96 -22.54 -15.04 -1.78
C TYR A 96 -22.60 -13.52 -1.76
N PHE A 97 -21.68 -12.82 -2.43
CA PHE A 97 -21.78 -11.38 -2.61
C PHE A 97 -22.92 -11.00 -3.57
N GLY A 98 -23.42 -11.95 -4.39
CA GLY A 98 -24.41 -11.72 -5.45
C GLY A 98 -25.84 -12.18 -5.18
N LYS A 99 -26.13 -12.79 -4.04
CA LYS A 99 -27.50 -13.20 -3.68
C LYS A 99 -28.03 -12.27 -2.61
N GLN A 100 -29.26 -11.77 -2.80
CA GLN A 100 -30.08 -11.15 -1.75
C GLN A 100 -30.33 -12.18 -0.63
N TYR A 101 -29.35 -12.40 0.23
CA TYR A 101 -29.62 -12.96 1.55
C TYR A 101 -30.15 -11.80 2.40
N SER A 102 -31.42 -11.92 2.81
CA SER A 102 -32.16 -10.93 3.60
C SER A 102 -31.69 -10.84 5.07
N SER A 103 -30.47 -11.28 5.37
CA SER A 103 -29.89 -11.26 6.71
C SER A 103 -28.48 -10.71 6.61
N THR A 104 -28.25 -9.56 7.25
CA THR A 104 -26.94 -8.98 7.58
C THR A 104 -26.08 -10.03 8.28
N TYR A 105 -25.31 -10.81 7.51
CA TYR A 105 -24.30 -11.68 8.08
C TYR A 105 -23.05 -10.82 8.34
N PRO A 106 -22.69 -10.54 9.60
CA PRO A 106 -21.47 -9.81 9.87
C PRO A 106 -20.27 -10.65 9.46
N LEU A 107 -19.35 -10.07 8.69
CA LEU A 107 -18.07 -10.71 8.38
C LEU A 107 -17.07 -10.42 9.50
N ILE A 108 -16.44 -11.47 10.01
CA ILE A 108 -15.45 -11.41 11.07
C ILE A 108 -14.06 -11.23 10.46
N ILE A 109 -13.40 -10.11 10.78
CA ILE A 109 -12.05 -9.79 10.30
C ILE A 109 -11.04 -9.94 11.46
N ALA A 110 -10.03 -10.79 11.28
CA ALA A 110 -8.89 -10.91 12.19
C ALA A 110 -7.67 -10.15 11.68
N ALA A 111 -7.00 -9.39 12.56
CA ALA A 111 -5.77 -8.65 12.27
C ALA A 111 -4.93 -8.47 13.54
N ASP A 112 -3.63 -8.18 13.38
CA ASP A 112 -2.70 -7.90 14.50
C ASP A 112 -3.19 -6.80 15.44
N PHE A 113 -3.98 -5.86 14.93
CA PHE A 113 -4.49 -4.73 15.69
C PHE A 113 -5.97 -4.44 15.38
N GLU A 114 -6.72 -4.04 16.40
CA GLU A 114 -8.13 -3.64 16.25
C GLU A 114 -8.28 -2.49 15.25
N TRP A 115 -7.46 -1.43 15.36
CA TRP A 115 -7.50 -0.30 14.43
C TRP A 115 -7.23 -0.73 12.98
N GLN A 116 -6.36 -1.73 12.77
CA GLN A 116 -6.04 -2.26 11.46
C GLN A 116 -7.22 -3.05 10.87
N SER A 117 -7.90 -3.84 11.69
CA SER A 117 -9.13 -4.54 11.29
C SER A 117 -10.24 -3.56 10.90
N GLN A 118 -10.36 -2.41 11.59
CA GLN A 118 -11.33 -1.37 11.27
C GLN A 118 -11.01 -0.66 9.93
N MET A 119 -9.74 -0.34 9.67
CA MET A 119 -9.34 0.25 8.39
C MET A 119 -9.60 -0.72 7.22
N ALA A 120 -9.27 -2.00 7.40
CA ALA A 120 -9.56 -3.05 6.43
C ALA A 120 -11.07 -3.20 6.19
N ALA A 121 -11.88 -3.22 7.26
CA ALA A 121 -13.35 -3.26 7.18
C ALA A 121 -13.91 -2.09 6.36
N ASN A 122 -13.48 -0.86 6.66
CA ASN A 122 -13.92 0.35 5.96
C ASN A 122 -13.61 0.29 4.47
N PHE A 123 -12.40 -0.15 4.11
CA PHE A 123 -12.00 -0.31 2.72
C PHE A 123 -12.81 -1.41 2.01
N LEU A 124 -12.91 -2.60 2.62
CA LEU A 124 -13.57 -3.77 2.03
C LEU A 124 -15.07 -3.53 1.80
N ALA A 125 -15.72 -2.72 2.63
CA ALA A 125 -17.12 -2.30 2.43
C ALA A 125 -17.37 -1.63 1.06
N ALA A 126 -16.36 -0.96 0.51
CA ALA A 126 -16.42 -0.34 -0.82
C ALA A 126 -15.72 -1.16 -1.92
N ALA A 127 -14.79 -2.03 -1.56
CA ALA A 127 -13.91 -2.76 -2.48
C ALA A 127 -14.46 -4.11 -2.96
N LEU A 128 -15.37 -4.74 -2.21
CA LEU A 128 -15.94 -6.03 -2.57
C LEU A 128 -16.95 -5.89 -3.73
N PRO A 129 -16.94 -6.82 -4.70
CA PRO A 129 -17.91 -6.79 -5.78
C PRO A 129 -19.33 -7.02 -5.26
N ILE A 130 -20.29 -6.28 -5.84
CA ILE A 130 -21.75 -6.42 -5.67
C ILE A 130 -22.34 -5.74 -4.42
N ARG A 131 -23.27 -4.80 -4.69
CA ARG A 131 -24.15 -4.15 -3.70
C ARG A 131 -25.54 -4.80 -3.72
N THR A 132 -25.90 -5.50 -2.64
CA THR A 132 -27.32 -5.75 -2.29
C THR A 132 -27.61 -5.87 -0.78
N ALA A 133 -26.64 -5.66 0.11
CA ALA A 133 -26.88 -5.58 1.56
C ALA A 133 -25.85 -4.69 2.26
N ASN A 134 -26.20 -4.18 3.44
CA ASN A 134 -25.25 -3.56 4.35
C ASN A 134 -24.35 -4.66 4.93
N TYR A 135 -23.09 -4.75 4.48
CA TYR A 135 -22.11 -5.57 5.17
C TYR A 135 -21.88 -4.98 6.57
N GLN A 136 -21.97 -5.81 7.59
CA GLN A 136 -21.45 -5.46 8.91
C GLN A 136 -20.09 -6.14 9.02
N PHE A 137 -19.05 -5.38 9.36
CA PHE A 137 -17.73 -5.93 9.58
C PHE A 137 -17.41 -5.78 11.05
N THR A 138 -17.06 -6.88 11.69
CA THR A 138 -16.62 -6.88 13.08
C THR A 138 -15.14 -7.23 13.09
N GLY A 139 -14.33 -6.29 13.55
CA GLY A 139 -12.92 -6.51 13.81
C GLY A 139 -12.70 -7.30 15.08
N ILE A 140 -11.80 -8.26 15.04
CA ILE A 140 -11.20 -8.88 16.22
C ILE A 140 -9.73 -8.53 16.17
N GLY A 141 -9.27 -7.67 17.09
CA GLY A 141 -7.84 -7.48 17.33
C GLY A 141 -7.31 -8.73 18.01
N ASP A 142 -6.30 -9.39 17.45
CA ASP A 142 -5.82 -10.66 17.97
C ASP A 142 -4.29 -10.75 18.15
N GLY A 143 -3.89 -11.30 19.31
CA GLY A 143 -2.51 -11.66 19.62
C GLY A 143 -2.10 -13.02 19.07
N HIS A 144 -2.70 -13.42 17.94
CA HIS A 144 -2.46 -14.71 17.30
C HIS A 144 -1.27 -14.64 16.35
N SER A 145 -0.51 -15.73 16.30
CA SER A 145 0.57 -15.85 15.32
C SER A 145 0.04 -15.91 13.88
N PHE A 146 0.93 -15.72 12.91
CA PHE A 146 0.61 -15.92 11.49
C PHE A 146 -0.06 -17.29 11.23
N ASP A 147 0.49 -18.38 11.79
CA ASP A 147 0.01 -19.73 11.54
C ASP A 147 -1.35 -19.97 12.20
N GLU A 148 -1.57 -19.43 13.40
CA GLU A 148 -2.85 -19.52 14.12
C GLU A 148 -3.97 -18.78 13.39
N ARG A 149 -3.69 -17.58 12.87
CA ARG A 149 -4.67 -16.83 12.06
C ARG A 149 -5.01 -17.54 10.77
N LEU A 150 -4.01 -18.07 10.07
CA LEU A 150 -4.26 -18.84 8.85
C LEU A 150 -5.09 -20.10 9.15
N ALA A 151 -4.81 -20.80 10.26
CA ALA A 151 -5.63 -21.92 10.70
C ALA A 151 -7.06 -21.49 11.03
N ALA A 152 -7.25 -20.38 11.78
CA ALA A 152 -8.57 -19.85 12.11
C ALA A 152 -9.39 -19.52 10.85
N LEU A 153 -8.76 -18.98 9.82
CA LEU A 153 -9.38 -18.72 8.53
C LEU A 153 -9.81 -20.01 7.80
N ILE A 154 -8.93 -21.01 7.78
CA ILE A 154 -9.19 -22.30 7.11
C ILE A 154 -10.32 -23.06 7.83
N ASP A 155 -10.34 -23.01 9.16
CA ASP A 155 -11.35 -23.64 10.01
C ASP A 155 -12.71 -22.91 9.96
N GLY A 156 -12.76 -21.71 9.36
CA GLY A 156 -13.96 -20.87 9.33
C GLY A 156 -14.30 -20.23 10.67
N ARG A 157 -13.33 -20.09 11.58
CA ARG A 157 -13.49 -19.33 12.84
C ARG A 157 -13.51 -17.83 12.59
N VAL A 158 -12.87 -17.39 11.51
CA VAL A 158 -12.92 -16.02 11.00
C VAL A 158 -13.20 -16.04 9.50
N ASP A 159 -13.82 -14.99 8.99
CA ASP A 159 -14.19 -14.86 7.59
C ASP A 159 -13.02 -14.32 6.76
N ILE A 160 -12.28 -13.38 7.34
CA ILE A 160 -11.18 -12.68 6.68
C ILE A 160 -10.00 -12.61 7.65
N ALA A 161 -8.81 -12.94 7.17
CA ALA A 161 -7.57 -12.73 7.91
C ALA A 161 -6.71 -11.68 7.19
N ILE A 162 -6.27 -10.66 7.93
CA ILE A 162 -5.34 -9.64 7.46
C ILE A 162 -3.93 -10.09 7.83
N LEU A 163 -3.11 -10.34 6.81
CA LEU A 163 -1.73 -10.80 6.96
C LEU A 163 -0.80 -9.92 6.14
N THR A 164 0.49 -9.86 6.47
CA THR A 164 1.45 -9.15 5.62
C THR A 164 1.75 -9.97 4.36
N LEU A 165 1.92 -9.31 3.21
CA LEU A 165 2.31 -9.98 1.98
C LEU A 165 3.71 -10.62 2.10
N SER A 166 4.59 -10.01 2.89
CA SER A 166 5.89 -10.61 3.23
C SER A 166 5.75 -11.97 3.91
N ASP A 167 4.87 -12.11 4.90
CA ASP A 167 4.71 -13.37 5.62
C ASP A 167 4.11 -14.46 4.73
N LEU A 168 3.18 -14.08 3.84
CA LEU A 168 2.67 -14.99 2.82
C LEU A 168 3.78 -15.46 1.86
N ASN A 169 4.68 -14.57 1.44
CA ASN A 169 5.84 -14.92 0.63
C ASN A 169 6.80 -15.89 1.36
N LEU A 170 6.97 -15.74 2.67
CA LEU A 170 7.85 -16.59 3.50
C LEU A 170 7.24 -17.95 3.86
N SER A 171 5.91 -18.02 3.94
CA SER A 171 5.19 -19.22 4.40
C SER A 171 5.24 -20.39 3.42
N ASP A 172 5.41 -20.11 2.12
CA ASP A 172 5.23 -21.07 1.02
C ASP A 172 3.89 -21.86 1.09
N SER A 173 2.88 -21.32 1.79
CA SER A 173 1.62 -22.01 2.05
C SER A 173 0.83 -22.23 0.76
N THR A 174 0.77 -23.48 0.31
CA THR A 174 -0.01 -23.87 -0.89
C THR A 174 -1.51 -23.68 -0.69
N ILE A 175 -1.99 -23.74 0.56
CA ILE A 175 -3.39 -23.49 0.90
C ILE A 175 -3.71 -22.01 0.73
N ALA A 176 -2.88 -21.11 1.30
CA ALA A 176 -3.09 -19.67 1.18
C ALA A 176 -3.14 -19.22 -0.29
N LYS A 177 -2.28 -19.78 -1.15
CA LYS A 177 -2.27 -19.49 -2.60
C LYS A 177 -3.56 -19.91 -3.34
N ARG A 178 -4.39 -20.79 -2.75
CA ARG A 178 -5.67 -21.23 -3.31
C ARG A 178 -6.86 -20.42 -2.80
N LEU A 179 -6.68 -19.63 -1.74
CA LEU A 179 -7.72 -18.78 -1.19
C LEU A 179 -7.94 -17.55 -2.09
N LYS A 180 -9.12 -16.96 -1.99
CA LYS A 180 -9.35 -15.62 -2.54
C LYS A 180 -8.62 -14.60 -1.68
N TYR A 181 -8.14 -13.54 -2.31
CA TYR A 181 -7.41 -12.49 -1.61
C TYR A 181 -7.55 -11.12 -2.27
N MET A 182 -7.24 -10.10 -1.48
CA MET A 182 -7.06 -8.72 -1.90
C MET A 182 -5.81 -8.16 -1.21
N VAL A 183 -4.84 -7.68 -1.99
CA VAL A 183 -3.69 -6.90 -1.54
C VAL A 183 -4.16 -5.48 -1.29
N LEU A 184 -4.21 -5.10 -0.01
CA LEU A 184 -4.82 -3.87 0.44
C LEU A 184 -3.96 -2.65 0.07
N PRO A 185 -4.56 -1.54 -0.40
CA PRO A 185 -3.83 -0.33 -0.70
C PRO A 185 -3.15 0.26 0.55
N LEU A 186 -1.90 0.71 0.42
CA LEU A 186 -1.11 1.29 1.52
C LEU A 186 -1.77 2.55 2.11
N PHE A 187 -2.43 3.37 1.29
CA PHE A 187 -3.10 4.58 1.77
C PHE A 187 -4.41 4.31 2.51
N GLU A 188 -5.01 3.14 2.31
CA GLU A 188 -6.29 2.76 2.91
C GLU A 188 -6.08 1.83 4.11
N CYS A 189 -5.01 1.04 4.09
CA CYS A 189 -4.66 0.08 5.15
C CYS A 189 -3.12 0.11 5.38
N PRO A 190 -2.57 1.21 5.92
CA PRO A 190 -1.14 1.29 6.20
C PRO A 190 -0.76 0.25 7.27
N PRO A 191 0.41 -0.38 7.13
CA PRO A 191 0.91 -1.38 8.08
C PRO A 191 1.39 -0.73 9.38
N ASN A 192 1.46 -1.51 10.46
CA ASN A 192 2.22 -1.13 11.65
C ASN A 192 3.71 -0.98 11.31
N ILE A 193 4.43 -0.10 12.00
CA ILE A 193 5.86 0.20 11.75
C ILE A 193 6.76 -1.05 11.71
N TYR A 194 6.41 -2.08 12.47
CA TYR A 194 7.18 -3.32 12.57
C TYR A 194 6.67 -4.47 11.68
N GLN A 195 5.50 -4.34 11.07
CA GLN A 195 4.98 -5.35 10.15
C GLN A 195 5.88 -5.47 8.92
N ALA A 196 6.05 -6.71 8.43
CA ALA A 196 6.93 -7.06 7.32
C ALA A 196 8.40 -6.62 7.52
N THR A 197 8.88 -6.68 8.76
CA THR A 197 10.24 -6.27 9.11
C THR A 197 11.02 -7.41 9.77
N THR A 198 12.29 -7.55 9.39
CA THR A 198 13.28 -8.36 10.12
C THR A 198 14.10 -7.40 10.97
N GLY A 199 14.04 -7.56 12.29
CA GLY A 199 14.73 -6.69 13.23
C GLY A 199 14.73 -7.29 14.64
N LEU A 200 15.44 -6.63 15.55
CA LEU A 200 15.53 -7.02 16.96
C LEU A 200 15.11 -5.86 17.86
N VAL A 201 14.43 -6.19 18.95
CA VAL A 201 14.26 -5.32 20.12
C VAL A 201 15.33 -5.68 21.15
N LEU A 202 16.06 -4.69 21.66
CA LEU A 202 17.21 -4.84 22.54
C LEU A 202 17.02 -3.97 23.79
N LYS A 203 17.52 -4.45 24.93
CA LYS A 203 17.74 -3.60 26.12
C LYS A 203 19.11 -2.93 26.00
N ASP A 204 19.22 -1.67 26.45
CA ASP A 204 20.44 -0.82 26.47
C ASP A 204 21.74 -1.63 26.36
N SER A 205 22.37 -1.55 25.20
CA SER A 205 22.91 -2.75 24.59
C SER A 205 24.40 -2.96 24.81
N ASP A 206 24.75 -4.24 24.86
CA ASP A 206 26.09 -4.71 24.55
C ASP A 206 26.54 -4.09 23.21
N ALA A 207 27.57 -3.25 23.30
CA ALA A 207 28.08 -2.46 22.19
C ALA A 207 28.65 -3.33 21.06
N ALA A 208 29.08 -4.58 21.35
CA ALA A 208 29.65 -5.48 20.36
C ALA A 208 28.55 -6.11 19.49
N PHE A 209 27.53 -6.73 20.10
CA PHE A 209 26.43 -7.35 19.36
C PHE A 209 25.67 -6.35 18.50
N THR A 210 25.32 -5.21 19.10
CA THR A 210 24.59 -4.16 18.40
C THR A 210 25.36 -3.64 17.20
N ARG A 211 26.69 -3.50 17.31
CA ARG A 211 27.53 -3.07 16.21
C ARG A 211 27.54 -4.10 15.08
N THR A 212 27.63 -5.38 15.40
CA THR A 212 27.59 -6.46 14.41
C THR A 212 26.25 -6.48 13.68
N VAL A 213 25.12 -6.44 14.39
CA VAL A 213 23.79 -6.40 13.77
C VAL A 213 23.64 -5.16 12.89
N LYS A 214 23.98 -3.96 13.40
CA LYS A 214 23.90 -2.71 12.63
C LYS A 214 24.74 -2.72 11.36
N SER A 215 25.88 -3.41 11.37
CA SER A 215 26.74 -3.52 10.18
C SER A 215 26.15 -4.38 9.06
N ALA A 216 25.16 -5.22 9.37
CA ALA A 216 24.47 -6.09 8.42
C ALA A 216 23.10 -5.57 7.99
N CYS A 217 22.67 -4.41 8.52
CA CYS A 217 21.39 -3.80 8.17
C CYS A 217 21.39 -3.26 6.75
N ASP A 218 20.26 -3.40 6.06
CA ASP A 218 20.00 -2.71 4.79
C ASP A 218 19.81 -1.20 5.04
N PRO A 219 20.65 -0.31 4.46
CA PRO A 219 20.58 1.12 4.73
C PRO A 219 19.23 1.75 4.39
N ILE A 220 18.60 1.31 3.30
CA ILE A 220 17.30 1.83 2.85
C ILE A 220 16.20 1.46 3.86
N SER A 221 16.19 0.21 4.34
CA SER A 221 15.26 -0.24 5.37
C SER A 221 15.41 0.52 6.68
N VAL A 222 16.66 0.86 7.06
CA VAL A 222 16.94 1.66 8.26
C VAL A 222 16.44 3.10 8.07
N GLU A 223 16.71 3.72 6.93
CA GLU A 223 16.24 5.06 6.58
C GLU A 223 14.70 5.15 6.64
N ASN A 224 14.01 4.24 5.96
CA ASN A 224 12.55 4.15 5.98
C ASN A 224 12.01 4.05 7.41
N TYR A 225 12.58 3.15 8.23
CA TYR A 225 12.19 3.00 9.63
C TYR A 225 12.38 4.30 10.44
N LEU A 226 13.51 4.98 10.25
CA LEU A 226 13.79 6.24 10.97
C LEU A 226 12.81 7.35 10.59
N GLU A 227 12.44 7.43 9.31
CA GLU A 227 11.42 8.37 8.83
C GLU A 227 10.03 8.09 9.41
N GLU A 228 9.64 6.82 9.48
CA GLU A 228 8.38 6.36 10.08
C GLU A 228 8.36 6.60 11.60
N ALA A 229 9.44 6.23 12.30
CA ALA A 229 9.61 6.43 13.73
C ALA A 229 9.63 7.92 14.09
N SER A 230 10.27 8.76 13.27
CA SER A 230 10.25 10.21 13.44
C SER A 230 8.84 10.77 13.34
N MET A 231 8.03 10.27 12.41
CA MET A 231 6.63 10.70 12.30
C MET A 231 5.83 10.27 13.53
N LEU A 232 5.90 9.00 13.96
CA LEU A 232 5.21 8.51 15.16
C LEU A 232 5.65 9.24 16.43
N ASN A 233 6.93 9.60 16.56
CA ASN A 233 7.46 10.35 17.70
C ASN A 233 6.86 11.75 17.85
N SER A 234 6.44 12.37 16.75
CA SER A 234 5.80 13.69 16.75
C SER A 234 4.31 13.65 17.12
N GLN A 235 3.73 12.44 17.22
CA GLN A 235 2.33 12.24 17.49
C GLN A 235 2.09 11.84 18.95
N ALA A 236 0.91 12.17 19.46
CA ALA A 236 0.40 11.65 20.73
C ALA A 236 0.34 10.10 20.70
N PRO A 237 0.27 9.42 21.86
CA PRO A 237 0.55 7.98 22.00
C PRO A 237 -0.59 7.09 21.49
N TYR A 238 -0.94 7.25 20.23
CA TYR A 238 -2.00 6.51 19.57
C TYR A 238 -1.38 5.50 18.59
N SER A 239 -1.95 4.30 18.53
CA SER A 239 -1.59 3.32 17.52
C SER A 239 -2.08 3.78 16.15
N ALA A 240 -1.22 3.68 15.15
CA ALA A 240 -1.49 4.09 13.78
C ALA A 240 -0.67 3.24 12.81
N GLY A 241 -1.17 3.11 11.58
CA GLY A 241 -0.36 2.58 10.49
C GLY A 241 0.54 3.67 9.91
N VAL A 242 1.75 3.31 9.55
CA VAL A 242 2.76 4.22 8.99
C VAL A 242 3.62 3.51 7.97
N PHE A 243 3.94 4.21 6.89
CA PHE A 243 4.97 3.77 5.95
C PHE A 243 5.71 4.94 5.33
N HIS A 244 6.98 4.72 5.03
CA HIS A 244 7.80 5.60 4.22
C HIS A 244 8.01 4.99 2.83
N MET A 245 8.02 5.83 1.80
CA MET A 245 8.33 5.41 0.45
C MET A 245 9.19 6.44 -0.27
N ASN A 246 10.30 5.95 -0.83
CA ASN A 246 11.19 6.71 -1.68
C ASN A 246 10.73 6.62 -3.14
N LEU A 247 9.85 7.55 -3.55
CA LEU A 247 9.53 7.74 -4.97
C LEU A 247 10.58 8.62 -5.64
N ASN A 248 10.78 8.41 -6.95
CA ASN A 248 11.66 9.26 -7.76
C ASN A 248 11.23 10.73 -7.63
N SER A 249 12.07 11.52 -6.95
CA SER A 249 11.89 12.96 -6.71
C SER A 249 10.76 13.38 -5.77
N SER A 250 10.19 12.46 -4.98
CA SER A 250 9.16 12.81 -4.00
C SER A 250 9.12 11.77 -2.86
N PRO A 251 10.17 11.64 -2.05
CA PRO A 251 10.11 10.81 -0.85
C PRO A 251 9.01 11.32 0.08
N PHE A 252 8.34 10.41 0.77
CA PHE A 252 7.29 10.79 1.73
C PHE A 252 7.08 9.74 2.80
N THR A 253 6.57 10.20 3.94
CA THR A 253 6.03 9.35 5.00
C THR A 253 4.54 9.65 5.14
N TYR A 254 3.74 8.59 5.22
CA TYR A 254 2.31 8.66 5.45
C TYR A 254 1.93 7.91 6.70
N LEU A 255 1.06 8.51 7.51
CA LEU A 255 0.45 7.90 8.67
C LEU A 255 -1.06 8.02 8.58
N ALA A 256 -1.76 6.94 8.89
CA ALA A 256 -3.20 7.00 9.09
C ALA A 256 -3.71 6.06 10.17
N ARG A 257 -4.88 6.39 10.71
CA ARG A 257 -5.63 5.61 11.69
C ARG A 257 -7.13 5.88 11.55
N PRO A 258 -8.00 4.98 12.00
CA PRO A 258 -9.43 5.25 12.05
C PRO A 258 -9.77 6.27 13.16
N GLU A 259 -10.69 7.20 12.90
CA GLU A 259 -11.43 7.96 13.93
C GLU A 259 -12.94 7.79 13.73
N GLN A 260 -13.77 8.36 14.63
CA GLN A 260 -15.23 8.12 14.67
C GLN A 260 -15.97 8.50 13.38
N GLU A 261 -15.56 9.56 12.70
CA GLU A 261 -16.24 10.07 11.49
C GLU A 261 -15.35 9.97 10.23
N ASP A 262 -14.06 10.23 10.36
CA ASP A 262 -13.08 10.18 9.27
C ASP A 262 -11.78 9.51 9.70
N ASN A 263 -10.97 9.04 8.74
CA ASN A 263 -9.61 8.61 9.06
C ASN A 263 -8.75 9.84 9.36
N TYR A 264 -7.98 9.78 10.45
CA TYR A 264 -6.91 10.75 10.68
C TYR A 264 -5.75 10.42 9.76
N GLU A 265 -5.27 11.41 9.02
CA GLU A 265 -4.17 11.27 8.06
C GLU A 265 -3.13 12.38 8.25
N LEU A 266 -1.87 11.99 8.19
CA LEU A 266 -0.73 12.91 8.25
C LEU A 266 0.27 12.56 7.15
N TRP A 267 0.84 13.61 6.54
CA TRP A 267 1.87 13.47 5.52
C TRP A 267 3.11 14.28 5.88
N LYS A 268 4.28 13.68 5.62
CA LYS A 268 5.58 14.36 5.58
C LYS A 268 6.13 14.17 4.17
N MET A 269 6.35 15.28 3.46
CA MET A 269 6.86 15.30 2.10
C MET A 269 7.58 16.62 1.83
N ASP A 270 8.47 16.63 0.83
CA ASP A 270 9.25 17.82 0.46
C ASP A 270 8.52 18.76 -0.52
N ALA A 271 7.38 18.32 -1.07
CA ALA A 271 6.61 19.09 -2.03
C ALA A 271 6.02 20.36 -1.38
N VAL A 272 6.44 21.53 -1.86
CA VAL A 272 5.97 22.83 -1.37
C VAL A 272 5.64 23.75 -2.54
N LEU A 273 4.46 24.36 -2.50
CA LEU A 273 4.04 25.39 -3.44
C LEU A 273 4.23 26.79 -2.82
N PRO A 274 4.59 27.82 -3.62
CA PRO A 274 4.69 29.18 -3.08
C PRO A 274 3.35 29.71 -2.59
N ALA A 275 3.33 30.21 -1.35
CA ALA A 275 2.13 30.77 -0.73
C ALA A 275 1.65 32.05 -1.44
N GLY A 276 0.36 32.35 -1.30
CA GLY A 276 -0.26 33.59 -1.81
C GLY A 276 -0.48 33.61 -3.33
N LYS A 277 -0.12 32.55 -4.05
CA LYS A 277 -0.34 32.43 -5.50
C LYS A 277 -1.72 31.87 -5.84
N LYS A 278 -2.22 32.21 -7.02
CA LYS A 278 -3.45 31.62 -7.55
C LYS A 278 -3.19 30.20 -8.07
N LEU A 279 -3.80 29.23 -7.39
CA LEU A 279 -3.70 27.81 -7.73
C LEU A 279 -4.92 27.36 -8.54
N PHE A 280 -4.67 26.88 -9.75
CA PHE A 280 -5.63 26.08 -10.50
C PHE A 280 -5.30 24.60 -10.31
N SER A 281 -6.30 23.80 -9.94
CA SER A 281 -6.14 22.35 -9.83
C SER A 281 -7.06 21.61 -10.77
N SER A 282 -6.50 20.74 -11.60
CA SER A 282 -7.33 19.91 -12.48
C SER A 282 -8.12 18.83 -11.72
N THR A 283 -7.86 18.63 -10.42
CA THR A 283 -8.70 17.80 -9.54
C THR A 283 -10.13 18.31 -9.44
N ASP A 284 -10.32 19.63 -9.54
CA ASP A 284 -11.62 20.29 -9.34
C ASP A 284 -12.50 20.18 -10.60
N TYR A 285 -11.87 19.91 -11.75
CA TYR A 285 -12.49 19.89 -13.09
C TYR A 285 -12.33 18.55 -13.81
N MET A 286 -12.07 17.44 -13.09
CA MET A 286 -11.67 16.14 -13.68
C MET A 286 -12.58 15.63 -14.82
N LYS A 287 -13.86 16.01 -14.85
CA LYS A 287 -14.83 15.56 -15.87
C LYS A 287 -14.94 16.51 -17.07
N ASP A 288 -14.37 17.70 -16.97
CA ASP A 288 -14.70 18.83 -17.85
C ASP A 288 -13.61 19.11 -18.88
N PHE A 289 -12.47 18.41 -18.82
CA PHE A 289 -11.41 18.51 -19.84
C PHE A 289 -11.71 17.69 -21.11
N PHE A 290 -12.42 16.57 -20.97
CA PHE A 290 -12.54 15.59 -22.05
C PHE A 290 -13.93 14.97 -22.14
N ARG A 291 -14.39 14.86 -23.39
CA ARG A 291 -15.39 13.87 -23.80
C ARG A 291 -14.67 12.53 -24.04
N TYR A 292 -15.34 11.44 -23.66
CA TYR A 292 -14.85 10.09 -23.90
C TYR A 292 -15.50 9.52 -25.15
N GLU A 293 -14.69 9.08 -26.11
CA GLU A 293 -15.15 8.28 -27.25
C GLU A 293 -14.74 6.83 -27.00
N TYR A 294 -15.72 5.98 -26.69
CA TYR A 294 -15.48 4.57 -26.41
C TYR A 294 -15.30 3.80 -27.71
N LEU A 295 -14.25 2.96 -27.76
CA LEU A 295 -13.99 2.11 -28.91
C LEU A 295 -14.76 0.80 -28.77
N ASP A 296 -15.14 0.25 -29.92
CA ASP A 296 -15.76 -1.07 -29.99
C ASP A 296 -14.67 -2.12 -29.88
N VAL A 297 -14.39 -2.52 -28.63
CA VAL A 297 -13.39 -3.55 -28.29
C VAL A 297 -14.15 -4.77 -27.81
N ASP A 298 -14.22 -5.78 -28.67
CA ASP A 298 -15.01 -7.00 -28.44
C ASP A 298 -14.37 -7.93 -27.39
N SER A 299 -13.07 -7.83 -27.17
CA SER A 299 -12.36 -8.67 -26.19
C SER A 299 -11.10 -8.02 -25.63
N VAL A 300 -10.77 -8.38 -24.39
CA VAL A 300 -9.50 -8.03 -23.75
C VAL A 300 -8.43 -9.04 -24.22
N PRO A 301 -7.23 -8.58 -24.65
CA PRO A 301 -6.14 -9.47 -25.10
C PRO A 301 -5.85 -10.61 -24.12
N ASP A 302 -5.46 -11.79 -24.60
CA ASP A 302 -5.31 -13.02 -23.80
C ASP A 302 -4.07 -13.02 -22.87
N LYS A 303 -4.09 -12.17 -21.84
CA LYS A 303 -3.14 -12.15 -20.72
C LYS A 303 -3.83 -12.55 -19.40
N PRO A 304 -3.17 -13.31 -18.51
CA PRO A 304 -3.82 -13.76 -17.26
C PRO A 304 -4.05 -12.63 -16.24
N VAL A 305 -3.32 -11.51 -16.36
CA VAL A 305 -3.44 -10.35 -15.46
C VAL A 305 -3.85 -9.11 -16.25
N SER A 306 -4.79 -8.34 -15.72
CA SER A 306 -5.20 -7.06 -16.29
C SER A 306 -5.00 -5.93 -15.31
N PHE A 307 -4.22 -4.92 -15.69
CA PHE A 307 -4.08 -3.68 -14.94
C PHE A 307 -4.98 -2.61 -15.56
N ILE A 308 -5.93 -2.09 -14.77
CA ILE A 308 -6.92 -1.12 -15.21
C ILE A 308 -6.46 0.28 -14.79
N ALA A 309 -5.96 1.05 -15.77
CA ALA A 309 -5.47 2.40 -15.54
C ALA A 309 -6.61 3.37 -15.16
N SER A 310 -7.81 3.11 -15.66
CA SER A 310 -9.02 3.89 -15.38
C SER A 310 -10.25 3.01 -15.49
N HIS A 311 -11.22 3.18 -14.58
CA HIS A 311 -12.51 2.48 -14.63
C HIS A 311 -13.31 2.77 -15.91
N LYS A 312 -12.96 3.84 -16.65
CA LYS A 312 -13.49 4.16 -17.97
C LYS A 312 -13.07 3.16 -19.05
N SER A 313 -11.97 2.43 -18.84
CA SER A 313 -11.46 1.47 -19.80
C SER A 313 -12.32 0.20 -19.90
N VAL A 314 -13.28 0.04 -19.00
CA VAL A 314 -14.22 -1.10 -18.94
C VAL A 314 -15.63 -0.54 -19.12
N HIS A 315 -15.99 -0.08 -20.32
CA HIS A 315 -17.21 0.71 -20.57
C HIS A 315 -18.42 -0.10 -21.05
N ASN A 316 -18.24 -1.37 -21.40
CA ASN A 316 -19.32 -2.25 -21.87
C ASN A 316 -19.30 -3.60 -21.13
N ASP A 317 -20.37 -4.38 -21.31
CA ASP A 317 -20.52 -5.69 -20.67
C ASP A 317 -19.52 -6.71 -21.22
N ALA A 318 -19.17 -6.64 -22.51
CA ALA A 318 -18.20 -7.54 -23.13
C ALA A 318 -16.83 -7.46 -22.44
N LEU A 319 -16.32 -6.26 -22.18
CA LEU A 319 -15.08 -6.04 -21.44
C LEU A 319 -15.20 -6.49 -19.98
N SER A 320 -16.34 -6.23 -19.34
CA SER A 320 -16.59 -6.66 -17.95
C SER A 320 -16.60 -8.18 -17.82
N ILE A 321 -17.27 -8.88 -18.75
CA ILE A 321 -17.32 -10.34 -18.84
C ILE A 321 -15.93 -10.90 -19.19
N GLY A 322 -15.21 -10.24 -20.11
CA GLY A 322 -13.87 -10.64 -20.54
C GLY A 322 -12.78 -10.49 -19.47
N LEU A 323 -13.06 -9.73 -18.40
CA LEU A 323 -12.24 -9.69 -17.17
C LEU A 323 -12.60 -10.80 -16.17
N GLY A 324 -13.73 -11.48 -16.37
CA GLY A 324 -14.15 -12.63 -15.57
C GLY A 324 -13.12 -13.75 -15.65
N GLY A 325 -12.63 -14.19 -14.49
CA GLY A 325 -11.60 -15.25 -14.38
C GLY A 325 -10.15 -14.75 -14.48
N ARG A 326 -9.93 -13.45 -14.70
CA ARG A 326 -8.60 -12.85 -14.69
C ARG A 326 -8.22 -12.32 -13.31
N ARG A 327 -6.92 -12.09 -13.12
CA ARG A 327 -6.40 -11.34 -11.98
C ARG A 327 -6.43 -9.85 -12.31
N VAL A 328 -7.34 -9.11 -11.69
CA VAL A 328 -7.53 -7.68 -12.01
C VAL A 328 -6.84 -6.81 -10.98
N TRP A 329 -6.05 -5.83 -11.45
CA TRP A 329 -5.39 -4.82 -10.64
C TRP A 329 -5.86 -3.43 -11.07
N ALA A 330 -5.89 -2.47 -10.16
CA ALA A 330 -6.36 -1.12 -10.44
C ALA A 330 -5.23 -0.08 -10.28
N ALA A 331 -5.37 1.07 -10.94
CA ALA A 331 -4.46 2.20 -10.71
C ALA A 331 -4.54 2.80 -9.30
N GLY A 332 -5.67 2.65 -8.62
CA GLY A 332 -5.88 3.13 -7.25
C GLY A 332 -7.29 2.85 -6.76
N SER A 333 -7.57 3.19 -5.49
CA SER A 333 -8.83 2.85 -4.79
C SER A 333 -10.09 3.33 -5.52
N LYS A 334 -10.08 4.53 -6.11
CA LYS A 334 -11.23 5.04 -6.89
C LYS A 334 -11.56 4.13 -8.08
N THR A 335 -10.55 3.71 -8.84
CA THR A 335 -10.75 2.78 -9.97
C THR A 335 -11.21 1.42 -9.44
N TRP A 336 -10.63 0.94 -8.34
CA TRP A 336 -11.05 -0.29 -7.69
C TRP A 336 -12.54 -0.28 -7.34
N PHE A 337 -13.02 0.75 -6.63
CA PHE A 337 -14.42 0.84 -6.21
C PHE A 337 -15.39 0.89 -7.42
N GLU A 338 -15.03 1.60 -8.48
CA GLU A 338 -15.84 1.64 -9.71
C GLU A 338 -15.87 0.29 -10.44
N LEU A 339 -14.80 -0.50 -10.36
CA LEU A 339 -14.77 -1.88 -10.89
C LEU A 339 -15.58 -2.84 -10.01
N ALA A 340 -15.49 -2.71 -8.69
CA ALA A 340 -16.27 -3.50 -7.74
C ALA A 340 -17.80 -3.29 -7.92
N LYS A 341 -18.23 -2.05 -8.21
CA LYS A 341 -19.63 -1.75 -8.59
C LYS A 341 -20.10 -2.49 -9.85
N LYS A 342 -19.18 -2.87 -10.73
CA LYS A 342 -19.43 -3.68 -11.93
C LYS A 342 -19.34 -5.19 -11.67
N GLY A 343 -19.21 -5.60 -10.41
CA GLY A 343 -19.07 -7.01 -10.01
C GLY A 343 -17.67 -7.60 -10.26
N ILE A 344 -16.67 -6.77 -10.55
CA ILE A 344 -15.31 -7.23 -10.85
C ILE A 344 -14.54 -7.39 -9.54
N TRP A 345 -13.95 -8.58 -9.34
CA TRP A 345 -13.00 -8.82 -8.25
C TRP A 345 -11.65 -8.23 -8.60
N VAL A 346 -11.21 -7.23 -7.83
CA VAL A 346 -9.89 -6.62 -7.96
C VAL A 346 -8.99 -7.16 -6.86
N GLU A 347 -7.81 -7.64 -7.22
CA GLU A 347 -6.83 -8.25 -6.31
C GLU A 347 -5.91 -7.23 -5.65
N GLY A 348 -5.79 -6.01 -6.18
CA GLY A 348 -4.87 -5.01 -5.63
C GLY A 348 -4.84 -3.72 -6.44
N SER A 349 -4.08 -2.73 -5.98
CA SER A 349 -3.87 -1.49 -6.73
C SER A 349 -2.49 -0.88 -6.55
N SER A 350 -2.10 -0.01 -7.47
CA SER A 350 -0.85 0.77 -7.35
C SER A 350 -0.98 2.00 -6.47
N ASP A 351 -2.04 2.15 -5.67
CA ASP A 351 -2.21 3.26 -4.71
C ASP A 351 -2.23 4.67 -5.35
N GLY A 352 -2.34 4.77 -6.67
CA GLY A 352 -2.09 6.01 -7.40
C GLY A 352 -0.62 6.46 -7.41
N LEU A 353 0.33 5.60 -7.03
CA LEU A 353 1.78 5.86 -6.97
C LEU A 353 2.53 5.48 -8.25
N GLY A 354 1.84 4.84 -9.21
CA GLY A 354 2.41 4.37 -10.47
C GLY A 354 2.54 2.85 -10.52
N LEU A 355 2.46 2.28 -11.72
CA LEU A 355 2.49 0.84 -11.94
C LEU A 355 3.79 0.20 -11.44
N GLU A 356 4.88 0.95 -11.54
CA GLU A 356 6.24 0.54 -11.22
C GLU A 356 6.38 0.14 -9.75
N THR A 357 5.58 0.73 -8.85
CA THR A 357 5.59 0.41 -7.42
C THR A 357 5.06 -1.00 -7.12
N LEU A 358 4.38 -1.64 -8.08
CA LEU A 358 3.87 -3.00 -7.94
C LEU A 358 4.85 -4.07 -8.40
N THR A 359 5.91 -3.72 -9.12
CA THR A 359 6.85 -4.70 -9.69
C THR A 359 7.45 -5.62 -8.61
N ARG A 360 7.90 -5.05 -7.48
CA ARG A 360 8.40 -5.82 -6.33
C ARG A 360 7.28 -6.60 -5.63
N THR A 361 6.09 -6.01 -5.50
CA THR A 361 4.92 -6.66 -4.91
C THR A 361 4.56 -7.93 -5.67
N TRP A 362 4.51 -7.83 -7.00
CA TRP A 362 4.14 -8.89 -7.93
C TRP A 362 5.16 -10.02 -8.04
N ALA A 363 6.44 -9.71 -7.99
CA ALA A 363 7.52 -10.69 -8.09
C ALA A 363 7.61 -11.62 -6.86
N GLY A 364 6.92 -11.32 -5.76
CA GLY A 364 6.91 -12.16 -4.56
C GLY A 364 6.34 -13.57 -4.82
N ASN A 365 6.83 -14.57 -4.08
CA ASN A 365 6.44 -15.98 -4.19
C ASN A 365 4.92 -16.23 -4.08
N PHE A 366 4.19 -15.38 -3.36
CA PHE A 366 2.74 -15.51 -3.21
C PHE A 366 1.99 -15.11 -4.48
N LEU A 367 2.37 -13.99 -5.11
CA LEU A 367 1.67 -13.47 -6.29
C LEU A 367 2.23 -14.01 -7.60
N SER A 368 3.56 -14.13 -7.72
CA SER A 368 4.27 -14.64 -8.90
C SER A 368 3.74 -14.07 -10.22
N ILE A 369 3.55 -12.75 -10.27
CA ILE A 369 3.13 -12.05 -11.49
C ILE A 369 4.37 -11.49 -12.16
N GLU A 370 4.61 -11.92 -13.39
CA GLU A 370 5.67 -11.38 -14.25
C GLU A 370 5.13 -10.27 -15.16
N LYS A 371 6.03 -9.37 -15.59
CA LYS A 371 5.69 -8.25 -16.48
C LYS A 371 4.94 -8.69 -17.74
N ASP A 372 5.39 -9.77 -18.38
CA ASP A 372 4.83 -10.27 -19.64
C ASP A 372 3.43 -10.89 -19.50
N ALA A 373 2.99 -11.15 -18.26
CA ALA A 373 1.68 -11.70 -17.96
C ALA A 373 0.58 -10.62 -17.84
N ILE A 374 0.95 -9.34 -17.95
CA ILE A 374 0.08 -8.19 -17.68
C ILE A 374 -0.35 -7.52 -18.99
N GLU A 375 -1.65 -7.24 -19.07
CA GLU A 375 -2.26 -6.34 -20.07
C GLU A 375 -2.75 -5.06 -19.38
N ILE A 376 -2.36 -3.89 -19.88
CA ILE A 376 -2.83 -2.60 -19.37
C ILE A 376 -4.02 -2.13 -20.19
N LEU A 377 -5.18 -1.93 -19.55
CA LEU A 377 -6.34 -1.30 -20.19
C LEU A 377 -6.39 0.19 -19.87
N THR A 378 -6.35 1.03 -20.91
CA THR A 378 -6.25 2.48 -20.79
C THR A 378 -6.83 3.21 -22.02
N ASN A 379 -6.55 4.51 -22.18
CA ASN A 379 -6.86 5.25 -23.41
C ASN A 379 -5.81 5.01 -24.51
N VAL A 380 -6.16 5.27 -25.76
CA VAL A 380 -5.29 5.04 -26.93
C VAL A 380 -3.93 5.73 -26.80
N GLU A 381 -3.91 7.00 -26.39
CA GLU A 381 -2.68 7.79 -26.28
C GLU A 381 -1.76 7.23 -25.18
N SER A 382 -2.32 6.92 -24.01
CA SER A 382 -1.59 6.29 -22.92
C SER A 382 -1.10 4.90 -23.28
N ALA A 383 -1.87 4.10 -24.02
CA ALA A 383 -1.46 2.75 -24.44
C ALA A 383 -0.15 2.80 -25.25
N ASN A 384 -0.03 3.75 -26.18
CA ASN A 384 1.20 3.95 -26.95
C ASN A 384 2.42 4.25 -26.06
N HIS A 385 2.24 5.07 -25.02
CA HIS A 385 3.31 5.37 -24.07
C HIS A 385 3.72 4.15 -23.24
N TRP A 386 2.77 3.34 -22.78
CA TRP A 386 3.06 2.10 -22.05
C TRP A 386 3.76 1.06 -22.94
N SER A 387 3.34 0.92 -24.20
CA SER A 387 4.00 0.06 -25.17
C SER A 387 5.45 0.47 -25.43
N THR A 388 5.73 1.78 -25.44
CA THR A 388 7.10 2.30 -25.56
C THR A 388 7.96 1.95 -24.34
N ASP A 389 7.36 1.85 -23.16
CA ASP A 389 8.02 1.39 -21.93
C ASP A 389 8.08 -0.16 -21.81
N GLY A 390 7.72 -0.86 -22.89
CA GLY A 390 7.76 -2.31 -23.01
C GLY A 390 6.65 -3.05 -22.27
N TRP A 391 5.52 -2.40 -21.99
CA TRP A 391 4.33 -3.06 -21.45
C TRP A 391 3.36 -3.47 -22.56
N SER A 392 2.59 -4.54 -22.35
CA SER A 392 1.41 -4.82 -23.18
C SER A 392 0.28 -3.88 -22.77
N ALA A 393 -0.26 -3.11 -23.71
CA ALA A 393 -1.30 -2.12 -23.42
C ALA A 393 -2.31 -1.97 -24.55
N THR A 394 -3.58 -1.84 -24.18
CA THR A 394 -4.73 -1.69 -25.08
C THR A 394 -5.49 -0.41 -24.75
N GLY A 395 -5.67 0.42 -25.77
CA GLY A 395 -6.55 1.58 -25.74
C GLY A 395 -8.00 1.17 -25.99
N THR A 396 -8.89 1.33 -25.00
CA THR A 396 -10.33 1.01 -25.15
C THR A 396 -11.21 2.24 -25.33
N TYR A 397 -10.64 3.43 -25.19
CA TYR A 397 -11.32 4.70 -25.41
C TYR A 397 -10.34 5.79 -25.83
N LYS A 398 -10.85 6.88 -26.39
CA LYS A 398 -10.11 8.10 -26.73
C LYS A 398 -10.56 9.26 -25.85
N LEU A 399 -9.64 10.19 -25.61
CA LEU A 399 -9.89 11.45 -24.94
C LEU A 399 -10.08 12.55 -26.00
N ILE A 400 -11.30 13.06 -26.15
CA ILE A 400 -11.61 14.16 -27.05
C ILE A 400 -11.65 15.45 -26.24
N ALA A 401 -10.71 16.36 -26.47
CA ALA A 401 -10.63 17.64 -25.77
C ALA A 401 -11.96 18.40 -25.88
N SER A 402 -12.47 18.86 -24.72
CA SER A 402 -13.73 19.58 -24.61
C SER A 402 -13.62 20.63 -23.51
N ILE A 403 -12.64 21.53 -23.65
CA ILE A 403 -12.27 22.51 -22.63
C ILE A 403 -13.38 23.55 -22.48
N THR A 404 -13.90 23.70 -21.26
CA THR A 404 -14.93 24.68 -20.94
C THR A 404 -14.35 26.09 -20.79
N PRO A 405 -15.14 27.16 -20.98
CA PRO A 405 -14.68 28.53 -20.73
C PRO A 405 -14.14 28.74 -19.31
N GLU A 406 -14.76 28.13 -18.31
CA GLU A 406 -14.31 28.20 -16.90
C GLU A 406 -12.90 27.65 -16.71
N ILE A 407 -12.55 26.54 -17.38
CA ILE A 407 -11.19 25.99 -17.34
C ILE A 407 -10.21 26.97 -17.99
N ILE A 408 -10.56 27.55 -19.14
CA ILE A 408 -9.70 28.50 -19.85
C ILE A 408 -9.45 29.72 -18.97
N GLU A 409 -10.50 30.34 -18.45
CA GLU A 409 -10.40 31.51 -17.57
C GLU A 409 -9.58 31.20 -16.30
N GLY A 410 -9.81 30.03 -15.68
CA GLY A 410 -9.05 29.58 -14.51
C GLY A 410 -7.57 29.36 -14.80
N LEU A 411 -7.22 28.79 -15.96
CA LEU A 411 -5.83 28.60 -16.38
C LEU A 411 -5.14 29.90 -16.76
N GLU A 412 -5.86 30.79 -17.42
CA GLU A 412 -5.35 32.12 -17.76
C GLU A 412 -5.09 32.92 -16.49
N ASP A 413 -5.88 32.80 -15.43
CA ASP A 413 -5.65 33.51 -14.16
C ASP A 413 -4.62 32.82 -13.23
N ALA A 414 -4.29 31.56 -13.49
CA ALA A 414 -3.43 30.76 -12.62
C ALA A 414 -1.96 31.22 -12.62
N GLU A 415 -1.32 31.08 -11.46
CA GLU A 415 0.13 31.21 -11.28
C GLU A 415 0.77 29.85 -10.95
N ILE A 416 -0.04 28.90 -10.48
CA ILE A 416 0.32 27.51 -10.23
C ILE A 416 -0.75 26.64 -10.87
N VAL A 417 -0.34 25.59 -11.58
CA VAL A 417 -1.27 24.60 -12.13
C VAL A 417 -0.89 23.19 -11.68
N PHE A 418 -1.80 22.53 -10.96
CA PHE A 418 -1.68 21.12 -10.63
C PHE A 418 -2.36 20.24 -11.70
N TRP A 419 -1.56 19.42 -12.38
CA TRP A 419 -1.98 18.51 -13.44
C TRP A 419 -2.12 17.07 -12.94
N THR A 420 -3.33 16.54 -12.95
CA THR A 420 -3.58 15.11 -12.65
C THR A 420 -3.17 14.17 -13.79
N SER A 421 -3.15 14.65 -15.04
CA SER A 421 -2.65 13.89 -16.19
C SER A 421 -1.94 14.76 -17.21
N TYR A 422 -0.98 14.16 -17.93
CA TYR A 422 -0.22 14.87 -18.97
C TYR A 422 -1.07 15.26 -20.17
N GLN A 423 -2.11 14.48 -20.50
CA GLN A 423 -3.06 14.83 -21.56
C GLN A 423 -3.81 16.13 -21.26
N GLN A 424 -4.15 16.42 -19.98
CA GLN A 424 -4.76 17.70 -19.59
C GLN A 424 -3.80 18.85 -19.92
N TYR A 425 -2.53 18.72 -19.54
CA TYR A 425 -1.51 19.71 -19.88
C TYR A 425 -1.40 19.91 -21.39
N GLN A 426 -1.30 18.84 -22.19
CA GLN A 426 -1.20 18.96 -23.64
C GLN A 426 -2.40 19.69 -24.27
N ALA A 427 -3.62 19.38 -23.81
CA ALA A 427 -4.83 20.01 -24.31
C ALA A 427 -4.95 21.49 -23.91
N CYS A 428 -4.33 21.88 -22.79
CA CYS A 428 -4.51 23.18 -22.17
C CYS A 428 -3.30 24.11 -22.24
N ARG A 429 -2.11 23.63 -22.64
CA ARG A 429 -0.85 24.41 -22.55
C ARG A 429 -0.86 25.73 -23.33
N GLY A 430 -1.72 25.86 -24.33
CA GLY A 430 -1.91 27.11 -25.08
C GLY A 430 -2.60 28.23 -24.29
N PHE A 431 -3.26 27.91 -23.17
CA PHE A 431 -3.94 28.87 -22.30
C PHE A 431 -3.12 29.25 -21.05
N ILE A 432 -1.95 28.61 -20.85
CA ILE A 432 -1.11 28.82 -19.68
C ILE A 432 -0.19 30.03 -19.91
N LYS A 433 -0.11 30.94 -18.94
CA LYS A 433 0.84 32.05 -18.96
C LYS A 433 2.29 31.55 -18.86
N PRO A 434 3.26 32.24 -19.52
CA PRO A 434 4.68 31.97 -19.29
C PRO A 434 5.06 32.11 -17.81
N GLY A 435 5.90 31.20 -17.30
CA GLY A 435 6.39 31.24 -15.91
C GLY A 435 5.44 30.68 -14.85
N VAL A 436 4.33 30.06 -15.26
CA VAL A 436 3.47 29.30 -14.35
C VAL A 436 4.25 28.15 -13.73
N ILE A 437 4.01 27.90 -12.44
CA ILE A 437 4.59 26.77 -11.74
C ILE A 437 3.73 25.54 -12.02
N ALA A 438 4.31 24.54 -12.68
CA ALA A 438 3.66 23.26 -12.88
C ALA A 438 3.76 22.41 -11.60
N ALA A 439 2.69 21.69 -11.27
CA ALA A 439 2.70 20.66 -10.24
C ALA A 439 2.00 19.40 -10.73
N SER A 440 2.37 18.24 -10.23
CA SER A 440 1.74 16.97 -10.61
C SER A 440 1.91 15.89 -9.55
N PRO A 441 1.14 14.78 -9.59
CA PRO A 441 1.53 13.58 -8.88
C PRO A 441 2.80 12.97 -9.51
N ALA A 442 3.50 12.16 -8.73
CA ALA A 442 4.64 11.36 -9.18
C ALA A 442 4.24 10.34 -10.25
N GLY A 443 5.24 9.77 -10.92
CA GLY A 443 5.04 8.77 -11.98
C GLY A 443 4.94 9.39 -13.38
N LYS A 444 4.17 8.75 -14.27
CA LYS A 444 4.21 9.03 -15.71
C LYS A 444 3.92 10.48 -16.08
N THR A 445 2.95 11.13 -15.42
CA THR A 445 2.63 12.55 -15.66
C THR A 445 3.83 13.44 -15.39
N SER A 446 4.46 13.32 -14.21
CA SER A 446 5.66 14.10 -13.87
C SER A 446 6.82 13.86 -14.82
N ALA A 447 7.02 12.61 -15.26
CA ALA A 447 8.09 12.25 -16.18
C ALA A 447 7.90 12.88 -17.57
N LEU A 448 6.65 12.95 -18.06
CA LEU A 448 6.33 13.58 -19.34
C LEU A 448 6.41 15.11 -19.26
N LEU A 449 5.94 15.72 -18.18
CA LEU A 449 6.08 17.18 -17.96
C LEU A 449 7.55 17.63 -17.91
N ARG A 450 8.43 16.85 -17.26
CA ARG A 450 9.87 17.13 -17.27
C ARG A 450 10.49 17.06 -18.65
N ARG A 451 10.04 16.14 -19.51
CA ARG A 451 10.52 16.02 -20.89
C ARG A 451 10.11 17.22 -21.75
N ASP A 452 9.01 17.86 -21.40
CA ASP A 452 8.54 19.10 -22.04
C ASP A 452 9.21 20.36 -21.46
N ASN A 453 10.27 20.20 -20.66
CA ASN A 453 11.08 21.27 -20.04
C ASN A 453 10.29 22.18 -19.10
N GLU A 454 9.37 21.63 -18.32
CA GLU A 454 8.78 22.34 -17.17
C GLU A 454 9.85 22.51 -16.06
N GLU A 455 10.67 23.56 -16.17
CA GLU A 455 11.81 23.87 -15.29
C GLU A 455 11.42 24.01 -13.80
N HIS A 456 10.14 24.28 -13.53
CA HIS A 456 9.60 24.51 -12.18
C HIS A 456 8.54 23.47 -11.79
N LEU A 457 8.73 22.20 -12.13
CA LEU A 457 7.80 21.14 -11.75
C LEU A 457 7.93 20.75 -10.25
N VAL A 458 6.87 21.01 -9.49
CA VAL A 458 6.70 20.48 -8.12
C VAL A 458 5.98 19.13 -8.17
N VAL A 459 6.60 18.07 -7.66
CA VAL A 459 6.05 16.72 -7.69
C VAL A 459 5.52 16.34 -6.31
N PHE A 460 4.24 16.00 -6.24
CA PHE A 460 3.61 15.41 -5.05
C PHE A 460 3.60 13.88 -5.15
N PRO A 461 3.62 13.14 -4.03
CA PRO A 461 3.57 11.67 -4.07
C PRO A 461 2.38 11.11 -4.86
N SER A 462 1.20 11.69 -4.65
CA SER A 462 -0.04 11.29 -5.30
C SER A 462 -1.05 12.44 -5.32
N ILE A 463 -2.18 12.24 -6.01
CA ILE A 463 -3.31 13.18 -5.97
C ILE A 463 -3.86 13.30 -4.53
N LYS A 464 -3.85 12.19 -3.76
CA LYS A 464 -4.29 12.19 -2.35
C LYS A 464 -3.39 13.10 -1.51
N ALA A 465 -2.07 12.99 -1.68
CA ALA A 465 -1.08 13.82 -1.00
C ALA A 465 -1.27 15.31 -1.31
N PHE A 466 -1.45 15.66 -2.59
CA PHE A 466 -1.71 17.03 -3.02
C PHE A 466 -3.00 17.59 -2.40
N ASN A 467 -4.10 16.83 -2.41
CA ASN A 467 -5.36 17.29 -1.82
C ASN A 467 -5.23 17.52 -0.32
N TRP A 468 -4.51 16.64 0.39
CA TRP A 468 -4.21 16.86 1.81
C TRP A 468 -3.38 18.13 2.02
N TYR A 469 -2.31 18.33 1.24
CA TYR A 469 -1.45 19.51 1.32
C TYR A 469 -2.24 20.79 1.05
N ARG A 470 -3.10 20.79 0.02
CA ARG A 470 -3.93 21.93 -0.36
C ARG A 470 -4.83 22.37 0.79
N SER A 471 -5.54 21.43 1.42
CA SER A 471 -6.51 21.72 2.48
C SER A 471 -5.86 22.04 3.83
N ASN A 472 -4.67 21.50 4.13
CA ASN A 472 -4.06 21.60 5.46
C ASN A 472 -2.87 22.57 5.54
N VAL A 473 -2.22 22.84 4.42
CA VAL A 473 -0.98 23.64 4.37
C VAL A 473 -1.16 24.86 3.47
N TYR A 474 -1.59 24.68 2.23
CA TYR A 474 -1.59 25.77 1.23
C TYR A 474 -2.62 26.86 1.50
N GLN A 475 -3.81 26.49 1.98
CA GLN A 475 -4.91 27.43 2.24
C GLN A 475 -4.81 28.14 3.61
N ARG A 476 -3.83 27.79 4.43
CA ARG A 476 -3.55 28.44 5.72
C ARG A 476 -2.51 29.52 5.54
#